data_AF-A0A5E6XPD6-F1
#
_entry.id   AF-A0A5E6XPD6-F1
#
_cell.length_a   1.000
_cell.length_b   1.000
_cell.length_c   1.000
_cell.angle_alpha   90.00
_cell.angle_beta   90.00
_cell.angle_gamma   90.00
#
_symmetry.space_group_name_H-M   'P 1'
#
loop_
_entity.id
_entity.type
_entity.pdbx_description
1 polymer ?
#
loop_
_entity_poly.entity_id
_entity_poly.type
_entity_poly.pdbx_seq_one_letter_code
_entity_poly.pdbx_strand_id
1 'polypeptide(L)'
;MVVKSQGRLADDHRGRLGLALGSVIADNLRGRARLSRHFERLIIHHPRLAPPVNALHDFPSRFVALNAGNLRQALLASGSIPMVMEGVRDLPGAGAGTFRDGGLLDYHLDLPYSGDGIVLYPHFTDRVIPGWFDKTLPWRKASVERLQDVLLLAPSKEYLARLPFGKLPDRNDFKRFMGDAPGRQKYWHAAMDESRRLGDEFLELTANGRLAERLLTL
;
A
#
# COMPACT_ATOMS: atom_id res chain seq x y z
N MET A 1 -3.52 -3.71 -4.91
CA MET A 1 -3.13 -5.12 -4.64
C MET A 1 -4.23 -5.77 -3.83
N VAL A 2 -4.47 -7.06 -4.01
CA VAL A 2 -5.42 -7.84 -3.18
C VAL A 2 -4.75 -9.15 -2.82
N VAL A 3 -5.05 -9.73 -1.65
CA VAL A 3 -4.68 -11.11 -1.34
C VAL A 3 -5.90 -11.99 -1.27
N LYS A 4 -5.79 -13.24 -1.74
CA LYS A 4 -6.76 -14.29 -1.41
C LYS A 4 -6.28 -15.04 -0.17
N SER A 5 -7.08 -15.01 0.88
CA SER A 5 -6.82 -15.73 2.13
C SER A 5 -7.01 -17.24 1.96
N GLN A 6 -6.11 -18.01 2.55
CA GLN A 6 -6.14 -19.47 2.54
C GLN A 6 -6.44 -20.03 3.94
N GLY A 7 -6.92 -21.28 3.98
CA GLY A 7 -7.18 -22.00 5.23
C GLY A 7 -8.06 -21.21 6.21
N ARG A 8 -7.62 -21.11 7.47
CA ARG A 8 -8.37 -20.44 8.55
C ARG A 8 -8.48 -18.92 8.39
N LEU A 9 -7.66 -18.28 7.55
CA LEU A 9 -7.75 -16.83 7.28
C LEU A 9 -8.94 -16.47 6.39
N ALA A 10 -9.53 -17.46 5.72
CA ALA A 10 -10.72 -17.26 4.89
C ALA A 10 -12.00 -17.02 5.71
N ASP A 11 -11.98 -17.32 7.02
CA ASP A 11 -13.08 -17.12 7.96
C ASP A 11 -12.94 -15.76 8.66
N ASP A 12 -14.07 -15.09 8.94
CA ASP A 12 -14.12 -13.82 9.68
C ASP A 12 -14.39 -14.02 11.19
N HIS A 13 -14.61 -15.26 11.64
CA HIS A 13 -14.81 -15.56 13.05
C HIS A 13 -13.60 -15.12 13.89
N ARG A 14 -13.80 -14.09 14.72
CA ARG A 14 -12.77 -13.33 15.45
C ARG A 14 -11.69 -14.21 16.11
N GLY A 15 -12.07 -15.27 16.80
CA GLY A 15 -11.12 -16.16 17.47
C GLY A 15 -10.27 -17.00 16.51
N ARG A 16 -10.86 -17.49 15.41
CA ARG A 16 -10.16 -18.30 14.41
C ARG A 16 -9.24 -17.41 13.58
N LEU A 17 -9.74 -16.24 13.18
CA LEU A 17 -8.98 -15.24 12.45
C LEU A 17 -7.78 -14.75 13.27
N GLY A 18 -7.98 -14.47 14.57
CA GLY A 18 -6.91 -14.09 15.48
C GLY A 18 -5.79 -15.14 15.60
N LEU A 19 -6.15 -16.42 15.81
CA LEU A 19 -5.17 -17.52 15.84
C LEU A 19 -4.44 -17.68 14.51
N ALA A 20 -5.16 -17.54 13.40
CA ALA A 20 -4.57 -17.65 12.07
C ALA A 20 -3.57 -16.50 11.81
N LEU A 21 -3.91 -15.26 12.17
CA LEU A 21 -3.00 -14.11 12.10
C LEU A 21 -1.75 -14.31 12.98
N GLY A 22 -1.88 -14.96 14.14
CA GLY A 22 -0.72 -15.35 14.96
C GLY A 22 0.24 -16.27 14.20
N SER A 23 -0.29 -17.23 13.44
CA SER A 23 0.54 -18.11 12.59
C SER A 23 1.20 -17.36 11.42
N VAL A 24 0.51 -16.39 10.83
CA VAL A 24 1.05 -15.50 9.79
C VAL A 24 2.24 -14.71 10.32
N ILE A 25 2.12 -14.11 11.50
CA ILE A 25 3.20 -13.36 12.16
C ILE A 25 4.40 -14.29 12.42
N ALA A 26 4.16 -15.48 12.97
CA ALA A 26 5.22 -16.44 13.26
C ALA A 26 5.95 -16.90 11.98
N ASP A 27 5.24 -17.13 10.89
CA ASP A 27 5.86 -17.44 9.60
C ASP A 27 6.58 -16.25 8.98
N ASN A 28 6.04 -15.02 9.09
CA ASN A 28 6.71 -13.81 8.63
C ASN A 28 8.05 -13.59 9.34
N LEU A 29 8.11 -13.80 10.66
CA LEU A 29 9.34 -13.68 11.44
C LEU A 29 10.41 -14.68 10.98
N ARG A 30 10.01 -15.89 10.60
CA ARG A 30 10.92 -16.90 10.03
C ARG A 30 11.35 -16.58 8.61
N GLY A 31 10.51 -15.93 7.82
CA GLY A 31 10.81 -15.55 6.45
C GLY A 31 9.56 -15.24 5.63
N ARG A 32 9.57 -14.11 4.92
CA ARG A 32 8.43 -13.65 4.11
C ARG A 32 7.90 -14.70 3.15
N ALA A 33 8.76 -15.48 2.48
CA ALA A 33 8.35 -16.53 1.53
C ALA A 33 7.34 -17.54 2.12
N ARG A 34 7.32 -17.73 3.46
CA ARG A 34 6.36 -18.61 4.14
C ARG A 34 4.93 -18.05 4.16
N LEU A 35 4.74 -16.76 3.88
CA LEU A 35 3.42 -16.16 3.74
C LEU A 35 2.62 -16.74 2.56
N SER A 36 3.28 -17.41 1.61
CA SER A 36 2.64 -18.20 0.54
C SER A 36 1.71 -19.31 1.04
N ARG A 37 1.86 -19.74 2.30
CA ARG A 37 0.98 -20.73 2.96
C ARG A 37 -0.38 -20.15 3.39
N HIS A 38 -0.44 -18.82 3.46
CA HIS A 38 -1.52 -18.06 4.05
C HIS A 38 -2.27 -17.24 3.01
N PHE A 39 -1.56 -16.82 1.97
CA PHE A 39 -2.04 -15.88 0.98
C PHE A 39 -1.57 -16.23 -0.43
N GLU A 40 -2.45 -15.98 -1.40
CA GLU A 40 -2.11 -15.83 -2.81
C GLU A 40 -2.19 -14.34 -3.17
N ARG A 41 -1.19 -13.81 -3.89
CA ARG A 41 -1.14 -12.42 -4.37
C ARG A 41 -2.01 -12.26 -5.61
N LEU A 42 -2.84 -11.23 -5.63
CA LEU A 42 -3.58 -10.79 -6.80
C LEU A 42 -3.19 -9.37 -7.19
N ILE A 43 -2.67 -9.23 -8.42
CA ILE A 43 -2.38 -7.94 -9.04
C ILE A 43 -3.54 -7.60 -9.97
N ILE A 44 -4.46 -6.78 -9.47
CA ILE A 44 -5.60 -6.30 -10.25
C ILE A 44 -5.15 -5.06 -11.03
N HIS A 45 -5.24 -5.11 -12.36
CA HIS A 45 -4.63 -4.11 -13.23
C HIS A 45 -5.56 -3.68 -14.37
N HIS A 46 -5.28 -2.52 -14.96
CA HIS A 46 -6.04 -2.04 -16.11
C HIS A 46 -5.88 -3.02 -17.30
N PRO A 47 -6.95 -3.40 -18.02
CA PRO A 47 -6.90 -4.44 -19.06
C PRO A 47 -6.02 -4.06 -20.27
N ARG A 48 -5.94 -2.76 -20.58
CA ARG A 48 -5.10 -2.23 -21.67
C ARG A 48 -3.58 -2.39 -21.47
N LEU A 49 -3.10 -2.52 -20.23
CA LEU A 49 -1.67 -2.56 -19.96
C LEU A 49 -1.40 -3.48 -18.77
N ALA A 50 -0.65 -4.55 -19.03
CA ALA A 50 -0.16 -5.41 -17.97
C ALA A 50 0.86 -4.64 -17.10
N PRO A 51 0.92 -4.87 -15.78
CA PRO A 51 1.93 -4.26 -14.93
C PRO A 51 3.34 -4.67 -15.40
N PRO A 52 4.27 -3.72 -15.53
CA PRO A 52 5.62 -4.00 -16.01
C PRO A 52 6.47 -4.57 -14.87
N VAL A 53 6.24 -5.85 -14.54
CA VAL A 53 6.99 -6.58 -13.52
C VAL A 53 7.55 -7.86 -14.10
N ASN A 54 8.79 -8.18 -13.73
CA ASN A 54 9.40 -9.47 -14.00
C ASN A 54 8.65 -10.60 -13.28
N ALA A 55 9.02 -11.85 -13.58
CA ALA A 55 8.42 -13.02 -12.98
C ALA A 55 8.46 -12.97 -11.44
N LEU A 56 7.30 -13.22 -10.82
CA LEU A 56 7.12 -13.20 -9.37
C LEU A 56 7.32 -14.60 -8.82
N HIS A 57 8.33 -14.77 -7.96
CA HIS A 57 8.73 -16.06 -7.39
C HIS A 57 8.58 -16.16 -5.87
N ASP A 58 8.18 -15.07 -5.22
CA ASP A 58 8.06 -14.97 -3.76
C ASP A 58 6.74 -15.55 -3.23
N PHE A 59 5.64 -15.37 -3.97
CA PHE A 59 4.32 -15.88 -3.63
C PHE A 59 3.58 -16.44 -4.86
N PRO A 60 2.67 -17.41 -4.67
CA PRO A 60 1.64 -17.71 -5.67
C PRO A 60 0.94 -16.42 -6.07
N SER A 61 1.02 -16.07 -7.35
CA SER A 61 0.59 -14.78 -7.85
C SER A 61 -0.29 -14.94 -9.09
N ARG A 62 -1.34 -14.12 -9.19
CA ARG A 62 -2.17 -14.01 -10.40
C ARG A 62 -2.40 -12.56 -10.77
N PHE A 63 -2.48 -12.33 -12.07
CA PHE A 63 -2.94 -11.07 -12.64
C PHE A 63 -4.43 -11.18 -12.97
N VAL A 64 -5.19 -10.14 -12.61
CA VAL A 64 -6.64 -10.08 -12.88
C VAL A 64 -6.95 -8.75 -13.55
N ALA A 65 -7.59 -8.80 -14.72
CA ALA A 65 -8.02 -7.60 -15.41
C ALA A 65 -9.16 -6.90 -14.64
N LEU A 66 -8.96 -5.61 -14.36
CA LEU A 66 -9.96 -4.73 -13.78
C LEU A 66 -11.04 -4.42 -14.82
N ASN A 67 -12.30 -4.51 -14.43
CA ASN A 67 -13.43 -4.11 -15.24
C ASN A 67 -14.55 -3.57 -14.34
N ALA A 68 -15.60 -3.01 -14.95
CA ALA A 68 -16.72 -2.45 -14.20
C ALA A 68 -17.38 -3.46 -13.24
N GLY A 69 -17.42 -4.75 -13.61
CA GLY A 69 -18.02 -5.81 -12.82
C GLY A 69 -17.23 -6.23 -11.57
N ASN A 70 -15.92 -5.99 -11.52
CA ASN A 70 -15.10 -6.32 -10.35
C ASN A 70 -14.51 -5.10 -9.63
N LEU A 71 -14.63 -3.89 -10.18
CA LEU A 71 -14.04 -2.66 -9.62
C LEU A 71 -14.39 -2.44 -8.15
N ARG A 72 -15.69 -2.47 -7.80
CA ARG A 72 -16.13 -2.21 -6.43
C ARG A 72 -15.57 -3.24 -5.44
N GLN A 73 -15.65 -4.52 -5.77
CA GLN A 73 -15.15 -5.59 -4.90
C GLN A 73 -13.62 -5.58 -4.79
N ALA A 74 -12.92 -5.28 -5.88
CA ALA A 74 -11.47 -5.11 -5.88
C ALA A 74 -11.02 -3.97 -4.95
N LEU A 75 -11.69 -2.82 -5.03
CA LEU A 75 -11.40 -1.67 -4.17
C LEU A 75 -11.69 -1.95 -2.70
N LEU A 76 -12.83 -2.58 -2.39
CA LEU A 76 -13.17 -2.98 -1.02
C LEU A 76 -12.17 -4.00 -0.48
N ALA A 77 -11.86 -5.05 -1.25
CA ALA A 77 -10.92 -6.08 -0.85
C ALA A 77 -9.53 -5.49 -0.58
N SER A 78 -9.07 -4.56 -1.42
CA SER A 78 -7.76 -3.93 -1.28
C SER A 78 -7.57 -3.17 0.04
N GLY A 79 -8.65 -2.81 0.74
CA GLY A 79 -8.60 -2.14 2.05
C GLY A 79 -9.22 -2.96 3.20
N SER A 80 -9.63 -4.21 2.95
CA SER A 80 -10.24 -5.08 3.97
C SER A 80 -9.19 -5.65 4.92
N ILE A 81 -8.75 -4.85 5.89
CA ILE A 81 -7.78 -5.25 6.93
C ILE A 81 -8.44 -6.30 7.86
N PRO A 82 -7.83 -7.49 8.05
CA PRO A 82 -8.34 -8.49 8.98
C PRO A 82 -8.60 -7.92 10.37
N MET A 83 -9.68 -8.36 11.03
CA MET A 83 -10.13 -7.90 12.35
C MET A 83 -10.69 -6.46 12.40
N VAL A 84 -10.60 -5.71 11.30
CA VAL A 84 -11.19 -4.36 11.18
C VAL A 84 -12.37 -4.37 10.22
N MET A 85 -12.24 -5.08 9.10
CA MET A 85 -13.27 -5.24 8.08
C MET A 85 -13.41 -6.70 7.65
N GLU A 86 -14.63 -7.08 7.25
CA GLU A 86 -14.89 -8.40 6.68
C GLU A 86 -14.14 -8.60 5.36
N GLY A 87 -13.81 -9.87 5.08
CA GLY A 87 -13.22 -10.22 3.81
C GLY A 87 -14.26 -10.18 2.69
N VAL A 88 -13.85 -9.72 1.50
CA VAL A 88 -14.74 -9.74 0.33
C VAL A 88 -14.82 -11.15 -0.21
N ARG A 89 -16.03 -11.69 -0.36
CA ARG A 89 -16.25 -13.03 -0.91
C ARG A 89 -16.36 -13.00 -2.43
N ASP A 90 -15.82 -14.04 -3.06
CA ASP A 90 -16.04 -14.42 -4.47
C ASP A 90 -15.89 -13.26 -5.46
N LEU A 91 -14.65 -12.77 -5.60
CA LEU A 91 -14.31 -11.61 -6.42
C LEU A 91 -14.39 -11.98 -7.92
N PRO A 92 -15.23 -11.30 -8.74
CA PRO A 92 -15.39 -11.59 -10.15
C PRO A 92 -14.08 -11.47 -10.95
N GLY A 93 -13.76 -12.50 -11.72
CA GLY A 93 -12.49 -12.63 -12.44
C GLY A 93 -11.34 -13.22 -11.59
N ALA A 94 -11.46 -13.25 -10.26
CA ALA A 94 -10.51 -13.92 -9.37
C ALA A 94 -10.99 -15.28 -8.84
N GLY A 95 -12.30 -15.54 -8.91
CA GLY A 95 -12.94 -16.80 -8.53
C GLY A 95 -13.37 -16.85 -7.07
N ALA A 96 -13.79 -18.03 -6.62
CA ALA A 96 -14.31 -18.22 -5.27
C ALA A 96 -13.22 -18.04 -4.18
N GLY A 97 -13.61 -17.53 -3.01
CA GLY A 97 -12.75 -17.39 -1.83
C GLY A 97 -12.96 -16.09 -1.06
N THR A 98 -12.08 -15.85 -0.08
CA THR A 98 -12.07 -14.61 0.71
C THR A 98 -10.89 -13.74 0.31
N PHE A 99 -11.15 -12.49 -0.04
CA PHE A 99 -10.19 -11.52 -0.51
C PHE A 99 -10.03 -10.39 0.50
N ARG A 100 -8.78 -10.01 0.77
CA ARG A 100 -8.40 -9.05 1.82
C ARG A 100 -7.31 -8.11 1.35
N ASP A 101 -6.97 -7.17 2.23
CA ASP A 101 -6.01 -6.10 1.99
C ASP A 101 -4.70 -6.63 1.39
N GLY A 102 -4.31 -6.05 0.25
CA GLY A 102 -3.09 -6.40 -0.47
C GLY A 102 -1.81 -6.19 0.35
N GLY A 103 -1.85 -5.23 1.27
CA GLY A 103 -0.73 -4.84 2.12
C GLY A 103 -0.24 -5.94 3.05
N LEU A 104 -1.06 -6.97 3.30
CA LEU A 104 -0.64 -8.16 4.05
C LEU A 104 0.58 -8.84 3.40
N LEU A 105 0.67 -8.80 2.07
CA LEU A 105 1.87 -9.19 1.32
C LEU A 105 2.66 -7.97 0.85
N ASP A 106 2.02 -7.00 0.18
CA ASP A 106 2.66 -5.89 -0.54
C ASP A 106 2.21 -4.54 0.03
N TYR A 107 2.75 -4.16 1.19
CA TYR A 107 2.33 -2.93 1.89
C TYR A 107 2.77 -1.69 1.14
N HIS A 108 4.07 -1.55 0.90
CA HIS A 108 4.62 -0.67 -0.12
C HIS A 108 5.16 -1.56 -1.26
N LEU A 109 5.07 -1.09 -2.49
CA LEU A 109 5.28 -1.90 -3.69
C LEU A 109 6.79 -2.12 -3.98
N ASP A 110 7.37 -3.10 -3.29
CA ASP A 110 8.72 -3.64 -3.50
C ASP A 110 8.71 -4.80 -4.53
N LEU A 111 8.41 -4.44 -5.78
CA LEU A 111 8.20 -5.36 -6.90
C LEU A 111 9.39 -5.35 -7.86
N PRO A 112 9.69 -6.46 -8.55
CA PRO A 112 10.75 -6.49 -9.55
C PRO A 112 10.28 -5.84 -10.85
N TYR A 113 10.23 -4.50 -10.89
CA TYR A 113 9.81 -3.77 -12.09
C TYR A 113 10.69 -4.10 -13.30
N SER A 114 10.12 -4.00 -14.49
CA SER A 114 10.76 -4.34 -15.76
C SER A 114 10.60 -3.23 -16.79
N GLY A 115 11.45 -3.23 -17.82
CA GLY A 115 11.43 -2.26 -18.91
C GLY A 115 12.50 -1.17 -18.73
N ASP A 116 12.59 -0.27 -19.71
CA ASP A 116 13.70 0.70 -19.80
C ASP A 116 13.32 2.09 -19.24
N GLY A 117 12.21 2.17 -18.50
CA GLY A 117 11.66 3.41 -17.97
C GLY A 117 11.73 3.50 -16.45
N ILE A 118 11.33 4.66 -15.92
CA ILE A 118 11.25 4.90 -14.48
C ILE A 118 9.82 4.64 -13.99
N VAL A 119 9.70 3.94 -12.86
CA VAL A 119 8.44 3.83 -12.12
C VAL A 119 8.31 5.03 -11.19
N LEU A 120 7.40 5.95 -11.51
CA LEU A 120 7.04 7.03 -10.60
C LEU A 120 6.18 6.47 -9.46
N TYR A 121 6.63 6.63 -8.22
CA TYR A 121 5.94 6.15 -7.04
C TYR A 121 5.62 7.31 -6.09
N PRO A 122 4.47 7.99 -6.26
CA PRO A 122 3.98 8.96 -5.28
C PRO A 122 3.61 8.23 -3.99
N HIS A 123 4.17 8.69 -2.87
CA HIS A 123 4.00 8.05 -1.59
C HIS A 123 3.98 9.05 -0.45
N PHE A 124 3.48 8.63 0.72
CA PHE A 124 3.37 9.51 1.90
C PHE A 124 4.60 9.45 2.82
N THR A 125 5.61 8.64 2.47
CA THR A 125 6.86 8.46 3.22
C THR A 125 7.99 8.13 2.25
N ASP A 126 9.21 8.52 2.61
CA ASP A 126 10.46 8.23 1.93
C ASP A 126 10.97 6.78 2.15
N ARG A 127 10.19 5.93 2.84
CA ARG A 127 10.57 4.54 3.14
C ARG A 127 9.62 3.52 2.53
N VAL A 128 10.19 2.56 1.80
CA VAL A 128 9.47 1.36 1.32
C VAL A 128 9.54 0.26 2.37
N ILE A 129 8.37 -0.25 2.77
CA ILE A 129 8.19 -1.35 3.74
C ILE A 129 7.50 -2.49 2.97
N PRO A 130 8.17 -3.63 2.71
CA PRO A 130 7.67 -4.65 1.79
C PRO A 130 6.30 -5.23 2.15
N GLY A 131 6.03 -5.49 3.43
CA GLY A 131 4.70 -5.95 3.86
C GLY A 131 4.28 -5.43 5.21
N TRP A 132 2.99 -5.58 5.51
CA TRP A 132 2.37 -4.97 6.68
C TRP A 132 2.94 -5.51 8.00
N PHE A 133 3.25 -6.81 8.04
CA PHE A 133 3.88 -7.47 9.18
C PHE A 133 5.36 -7.10 9.39
N ASP A 134 5.98 -6.40 8.42
CA ASP A 134 7.37 -5.94 8.53
C ASP A 134 7.50 -4.54 9.13
N LYS A 135 6.38 -3.82 9.27
CA LYS A 135 6.36 -2.41 9.70
C LYS A 135 7.10 -2.14 11.01
N THR A 136 7.09 -3.10 11.93
CA THR A 136 7.75 -3.00 13.24
C THR A 136 9.13 -3.65 13.28
N LEU A 137 9.60 -4.23 12.17
CA LEU A 137 10.85 -4.99 12.08
C LEU A 137 11.92 -4.13 11.38
N PRO A 138 12.80 -3.42 12.09
CA PRO A 138 13.72 -2.45 11.48
C PRO A 138 14.74 -3.08 10.52
N TRP A 139 15.04 -4.38 10.67
CA TRP A 139 15.91 -5.12 9.77
C TRP A 139 15.23 -5.56 8.46
N ARG A 140 13.90 -5.48 8.36
CA ARG A 140 13.17 -5.71 7.11
C ARG A 140 13.24 -4.45 6.26
N LYS A 141 14.05 -4.53 5.21
CA LYS A 141 14.26 -3.46 4.22
C LYS A 141 13.73 -3.92 2.86
N ALA A 142 13.37 -2.95 2.02
CA ALA A 142 13.07 -3.21 0.61
C ALA A 142 14.34 -3.59 -0.16
N SER A 143 14.18 -4.29 -1.29
CA SER A 143 15.30 -4.63 -2.16
C SER A 143 15.74 -3.41 -2.96
N VAL A 144 17.04 -3.11 -2.90
CA VAL A 144 17.64 -2.02 -3.69
C VAL A 144 17.57 -2.35 -5.18
N GLU A 145 17.78 -3.61 -5.53
CA GLU A 145 17.77 -4.11 -6.90
C GLU A 145 16.37 -3.98 -7.52
N ARG A 146 15.32 -4.28 -6.77
CA ARG A 146 13.93 -4.14 -7.24
C ARG A 146 13.50 -2.69 -7.43
N LEU A 147 14.09 -1.78 -6.65
CA LEU A 147 13.74 -0.37 -6.64
C LEU A 147 14.72 0.50 -7.45
N GLN A 148 15.68 -0.09 -8.17
CA GLN A 148 16.73 0.64 -8.88
C GLN A 148 16.16 1.66 -9.89
N ASP A 149 15.03 1.34 -10.52
CA ASP A 149 14.35 2.17 -11.54
C ASP A 149 13.10 2.88 -10.96
N VAL A 150 13.03 3.06 -9.64
CA VAL A 150 11.91 3.69 -8.96
C VAL A 150 12.26 5.10 -8.51
N LEU A 151 11.49 6.08 -8.98
CA LEU A 151 11.51 7.44 -8.45
C LEU A 151 10.42 7.58 -7.39
N LEU A 152 10.81 7.50 -6.11
CA LEU A 152 9.93 7.69 -4.97
C LEU A 152 9.70 9.19 -4.73
N LEU A 153 8.46 9.65 -4.88
CA LEU A 153 8.06 11.03 -4.57
C LEU A 153 7.38 11.05 -3.22
N ALA A 154 8.01 11.65 -2.21
CA ALA A 154 7.50 11.70 -0.84
C ALA A 154 7.62 13.10 -0.21
N PRO A 155 6.81 13.42 0.82
CA PRO A 155 6.91 14.69 1.52
C PRO A 155 8.26 14.85 2.23
N SER A 156 8.88 16.03 2.10
CA SER A 156 10.11 16.35 2.83
C SER A 156 9.86 16.55 4.32
N LYS A 157 10.91 16.44 5.14
CA LYS A 157 10.82 16.68 6.59
C LYS A 157 10.44 18.13 6.90
N GLU A 158 10.96 19.06 6.11
CA GLU A 158 10.69 20.50 6.21
C GLU A 158 9.22 20.80 5.95
N TYR A 159 8.63 20.14 4.95
CA TYR A 159 7.19 20.24 4.69
C TYR A 159 6.38 19.67 5.85
N LEU A 160 6.71 18.46 6.33
CA LEU A 160 5.99 17.84 7.45
C LEU A 160 6.03 18.72 8.71
N ALA A 161 7.17 19.35 8.98
CA ALA A 161 7.35 20.27 10.12
C ALA A 161 6.47 21.54 10.04
N ARG A 162 6.06 21.95 8.84
CA ARG A 162 5.12 23.08 8.65
C ARG A 162 3.67 22.71 8.89
N LEU A 163 3.33 21.42 8.79
CA LEU A 163 1.97 20.95 9.02
C LEU A 163 1.62 21.00 10.52
N PRO A 164 0.35 21.22 10.87
CA PRO A 164 -0.08 21.07 12.25
C PRO A 164 0.26 19.67 12.78
N PHE A 165 0.79 19.61 14.00
CA PHE A 165 1.31 18.39 14.64
C PHE A 165 2.50 17.72 13.94
N GLY A 166 3.15 18.38 12.97
CA GLY A 166 4.37 17.90 12.35
C GLY A 166 4.20 16.64 11.50
N LYS A 167 2.98 16.34 11.04
CA LYS A 167 2.64 15.11 10.30
C LYS A 167 1.46 15.32 9.35
N LEU A 168 1.30 14.37 8.42
CA LEU A 168 0.08 14.25 7.64
C LEU A 168 -1.13 13.85 8.53
N PRO A 169 -2.34 14.27 8.16
CA PRO A 169 -3.58 13.72 8.71
C PRO A 169 -3.61 12.19 8.66
N ASP A 170 -4.05 11.56 9.75
CA ASP A 170 -4.19 10.11 9.84
C ASP A 170 -5.39 9.69 10.72
N ARG A 171 -5.65 8.38 10.77
CA ARG A 171 -6.81 7.82 11.51
C ARG A 171 -6.80 8.11 13.02
N ASN A 172 -5.65 8.38 13.64
CA ASN A 172 -5.58 8.71 15.07
C ASN A 172 -6.19 10.09 15.35
N ASP A 173 -6.35 10.92 14.33
CA ASP A 173 -6.95 12.24 14.47
C ASP A 173 -8.44 12.15 14.86
N PHE A 174 -9.14 11.06 14.51
CA PHE A 174 -10.50 10.83 15.01
C PHE A 174 -10.55 10.68 16.53
N LYS A 175 -9.53 10.04 17.11
CA LYS A 175 -9.40 9.91 18.57
C LYS A 175 -8.96 11.24 19.20
N ARG A 176 -7.99 11.93 18.59
CA ARG A 176 -7.47 13.22 19.10
C ARG A 176 -8.55 14.30 19.17
N PHE A 177 -9.40 14.36 18.16
CA PHE A 177 -10.48 15.34 18.04
C PHE A 177 -11.85 14.74 18.38
N MET A 178 -11.91 13.77 19.31
CA MET A 178 -13.19 13.27 19.81
C MET A 178 -13.98 14.42 20.42
N GLY A 179 -15.21 14.63 19.93
CA GLY A 179 -16.05 15.75 20.33
C GLY A 179 -15.78 17.07 19.60
N ASP A 180 -14.75 17.15 18.73
CA ASP A 180 -14.38 18.35 17.98
C ASP A 180 -14.18 18.06 16.49
N ALA A 181 -15.26 17.66 15.82
CA ALA A 181 -15.24 17.44 14.38
C ALA A 181 -14.84 18.71 13.57
N PRO A 182 -15.30 19.94 13.93
CA PRO A 182 -14.88 21.16 13.25
C PRO A 182 -13.37 21.41 13.35
N GLY A 183 -12.76 21.22 14.53
CA GLY A 183 -11.31 21.37 14.71
C GLY A 183 -10.52 20.35 13.90
N ARG A 184 -10.99 19.10 13.83
CA ARG A 184 -10.39 18.08 12.96
C ARG A 184 -10.43 18.50 11.49
N GLN A 185 -11.59 18.97 11.02
CA GLN A 185 -11.76 19.43 9.64
C GLN A 185 -10.85 20.61 9.34
N LYS A 186 -10.76 21.61 10.24
CA LYS A 186 -9.85 22.75 10.09
C LYS A 186 -8.40 22.30 9.94
N TYR A 187 -7.95 21.37 10.78
CA TYR A 187 -6.62 20.79 10.68
C TYR A 187 -6.40 20.05 9.33
N TRP A 188 -7.35 19.20 8.93
CA TRP A 188 -7.23 18.45 7.68
C TRP A 188 -7.22 19.38 6.46
N HIS A 189 -8.06 20.41 6.42
CA HIS A 189 -8.06 21.41 5.36
C HIS A 189 -6.73 22.18 5.29
N ALA A 190 -6.14 22.57 6.42
CA ALA A 190 -4.83 23.21 6.43
C ALA A 190 -3.74 22.33 5.80
N ALA A 191 -3.75 21.02 6.09
CA ALA A 191 -2.82 20.09 5.46
C ALA A 191 -3.10 19.87 3.96
N MET A 192 -4.37 19.88 3.55
CA MET A 192 -4.77 19.79 2.15
C MET A 192 -4.35 21.03 1.36
N ASP A 193 -4.49 22.23 1.93
CA ASP A 193 -4.08 23.48 1.28
C ASP A 193 -2.55 23.55 1.12
N GLU A 194 -1.80 23.13 2.12
CA GLU A 194 -0.33 23.06 2.03
C GLU A 194 0.14 21.95 1.06
N SER A 195 -0.64 20.86 0.92
CA SER A 195 -0.43 19.85 -0.14
C SER A 195 -0.71 20.40 -1.53
N ARG A 196 -1.72 21.28 -1.69
CA ARG A 196 -2.03 21.95 -2.97
C ARG A 196 -0.84 22.81 -3.40
N ARG A 197 -0.27 23.60 -2.50
CA ARG A 197 0.93 24.41 -2.76
C ARG A 197 2.09 23.57 -3.31
N LEU A 198 2.33 22.38 -2.75
CA LEU A 198 3.34 21.45 -3.26
C LEU A 198 2.99 20.89 -4.65
N GLY A 199 1.72 20.56 -4.87
CA GLY A 199 1.23 20.13 -6.19
C GLY A 199 1.45 21.20 -7.26
N ASP A 200 1.15 22.45 -6.93
CA ASP A 200 1.35 23.61 -7.81
C ASP A 200 2.86 23.80 -8.12
N GLU A 201 3.73 23.72 -7.10
CA GLU A 201 5.19 23.79 -7.27
C GLU A 201 5.71 22.64 -8.15
N PHE A 202 5.22 21.42 -7.96
CA PHE A 202 5.60 20.26 -8.79
C PHE A 202 5.20 20.45 -10.27
N LEU A 203 3.98 20.95 -10.52
CA LEU A 203 3.52 21.24 -11.88
C LEU A 203 4.35 22.35 -12.53
N GLU A 204 4.71 23.40 -11.77
CA GLU A 204 5.58 24.47 -12.26
C GLU A 204 6.98 23.95 -12.63
N LEU A 205 7.61 23.19 -11.73
CA LEU A 205 8.94 22.59 -11.94
C LEU A 205 8.95 21.62 -13.14
N THR A 206 7.84 20.92 -13.37
CA THR A 206 7.69 20.04 -14.53
C THR A 206 7.55 20.88 -15.81
N ALA A 207 6.73 21.93 -15.79
CA ALA A 207 6.46 22.75 -16.98
C ALA A 207 7.68 23.56 -17.44
N ASN A 208 8.55 23.98 -16.52
CA ASN A 208 9.76 24.75 -16.84
C ASN A 208 11.04 23.91 -16.93
N GLY A 209 10.93 22.57 -16.81
CA GLY A 209 12.06 21.65 -16.93
C GLY A 209 13.03 21.63 -15.74
N ARG A 210 12.67 22.22 -14.60
CA ARG A 210 13.54 22.38 -13.42
C ARG A 210 13.35 21.31 -12.35
N LEU A 211 12.50 20.30 -12.60
CA LEU A 211 12.27 19.21 -11.65
C LEU A 211 13.57 18.51 -11.24
N ALA A 212 14.53 18.36 -12.16
CA ALA A 212 15.83 17.75 -11.90
C ALA A 212 16.66 18.50 -10.83
N GLU A 213 16.45 19.81 -10.66
CA GLU A 213 17.12 20.63 -9.64
C GLU A 213 16.69 20.28 -8.19
N ARG A 214 15.60 19.52 -8.03
CA ARG A 214 15.04 19.12 -6.74
C ARG A 214 15.23 17.65 -6.41
N LEU A 215 15.95 16.89 -7.26
CA LEU A 215 16.22 15.47 -7.01
C LEU A 215 17.25 15.30 -5.89
N LEU A 216 17.01 14.31 -5.03
CA LEU A 216 17.90 13.89 -3.95
C LEU A 216 18.27 12.43 -4.16
N THR A 217 19.54 12.07 -3.91
CA THR A 217 19.98 10.67 -3.86
C THR A 217 19.60 10.08 -2.51
N LEU A 218 18.92 8.94 -2.50
CA LEU A 218 18.51 8.20 -1.29
C LEU A 218 19.54 7.13 -0.91
#